data_AF-A0A072TDU4-F1
#
_entry.id   AF-A0A072TDU4-F1
#
_cell.length_a   1.000
_cell.length_b   1.000
_cell.length_c   1.000
_cell.angle_alpha   90.00
_cell.angle_beta   90.00
_cell.angle_gamma   90.00
#
_symmetry.space_group_name_H-M   'P 1'
#
loop_
_entity.id
_entity.type
_entity.pdbx_description
1 polymer ?
#
loop_
_entity_poly.entity_id
_entity_poly.type
_entity_poly.pdbx_seq_one_letter_code
_entity_poly.pdbx_strand_id
1 'polypeptide(L)'
;MLITQNGEAKLVVMDVRTYEEQEQTLALLKILAIGQKQIEQGKYRDADEDIKDLKSYVQTNFGKPTWLNTKGEIRDAIKTIASHPMVGNIPPEFEALNLTQYRQILTGLNRIIYETPAGSTVAYVHVICDQRRDLKTLLTRRLLRG
;
A
#
# COMPACT_ATOMS: atom_id res chain seq x y z
N MET A 1 14.07 -25.06 2.96
CA MET A 1 14.22 -26.49 2.60
C MET A 1 12.98 -26.95 1.85
N LEU A 2 13.12 -27.66 0.74
CA LEU A 2 11.99 -28.22 0.00
C LEU A 2 11.85 -29.70 0.34
N ILE A 3 10.64 -30.14 0.64
CA ILE A 3 10.30 -31.56 0.78
C ILE A 3 9.50 -31.95 -0.45
N THR A 4 10.02 -32.90 -1.21
CA THR A 4 9.39 -33.41 -2.43
C THR A 4 8.76 -34.78 -2.18
N GLN A 5 7.65 -35.07 -2.87
CA GLN A 5 7.04 -36.39 -2.95
C GLN A 5 6.84 -36.72 -4.44
N ASN A 6 7.35 -37.87 -4.88
CA ASN A 6 7.35 -38.27 -6.30
C ASN A 6 8.01 -37.23 -7.25
N GLY A 7 9.04 -36.52 -6.76
CA GLY A 7 9.71 -35.48 -7.53
C GLY A 7 9.00 -34.12 -7.55
N GLU A 8 7.80 -34.02 -6.99
CA GLU A 8 7.06 -32.76 -6.84
C GLU A 8 7.27 -32.15 -5.46
N ALA A 9 7.59 -30.85 -5.37
CA ALA A 9 7.61 -30.16 -4.10
C ALA A 9 6.22 -30.15 -3.45
N LYS A 10 6.12 -30.65 -2.21
CA LYS A 10 4.87 -30.66 -1.42
C LYS A 10 4.96 -29.78 -0.18
N LEU A 11 6.15 -29.58 0.38
CA LEU A 11 6.36 -28.70 1.52
C LEU A 11 7.54 -27.76 1.26
N VAL A 12 7.39 -26.51 1.67
CA VAL A 12 8.46 -25.52 1.76
C VAL A 12 8.63 -25.16 3.22
N VAL A 13 9.81 -25.46 3.79
CA VAL A 13 10.20 -24.97 5.11
C VAL A 13 10.96 -23.68 4.93
N MET A 14 10.41 -22.60 5.48
CA MET A 14 10.97 -21.25 5.44
C MET A 14 10.80 -20.56 6.79
N ASP A 15 11.65 -19.57 7.06
CA ASP A 15 11.51 -18.73 8.24
C ASP A 15 10.20 -17.94 8.16
N VAL A 16 9.53 -17.79 9.31
CA VAL A 16 8.23 -17.12 9.39
C VAL A 16 8.33 -15.66 8.97
N ARG A 17 9.41 -14.95 9.31
CA ARG A 17 9.59 -13.54 8.95
C ARG A 17 9.75 -13.39 7.44
N THR A 18 10.57 -14.25 6.83
CA THR A 18 10.74 -14.27 5.36
C THR A 18 9.40 -14.56 4.65
N TYR A 19 8.57 -15.44 5.21
CA TYR A 19 7.24 -15.71 4.65
C TYR A 19 6.33 -14.49 4.75
N GLU A 20 6.29 -13.83 5.89
CA GLU A 20 5.50 -12.61 6.11
C GLU A 20 5.94 -11.47 5.18
N GLU A 21 7.24 -11.26 5.03
CA GLU A 21 7.82 -10.26 4.11
C GLU A 21 7.46 -10.55 2.65
N GLN A 22 7.54 -11.82 2.21
CA GLN A 22 7.14 -12.22 0.86
C GLN A 22 5.65 -12.02 0.62
N GLU A 23 4.81 -12.42 1.59
CA GLU A 23 3.37 -12.24 1.51
C GLU A 23 2.98 -10.75 1.48
N GLN A 24 3.66 -9.91 2.26
CA GLN A 24 3.46 -8.47 2.26
C GLN A 24 3.89 -7.84 0.92
N THR A 25 5.04 -8.24 0.39
CA THR A 25 5.53 -7.80 -0.92
C THR A 25 4.56 -8.18 -2.03
N LEU A 26 4.09 -9.44 -2.04
CA LEU A 26 3.11 -9.92 -3.02
C LEU A 26 1.78 -9.19 -2.90
N ALA A 27 1.29 -8.95 -1.68
CA ALA A 27 0.07 -8.21 -1.47
C ALA A 27 0.17 -6.80 -2.05
N LEU A 28 1.30 -6.14 -1.81
CA LEU A 28 1.55 -4.79 -2.30
C LEU A 28 1.70 -4.74 -3.82
N LEU A 29 2.44 -5.66 -4.44
CA LEU A 29 2.55 -5.78 -5.89
C LEU A 29 1.18 -5.97 -6.56
N LYS A 30 0.30 -6.80 -5.96
CA LYS A 30 -1.08 -6.98 -6.45
C LYS A 30 -1.89 -5.69 -6.35
N ILE A 31 -1.78 -4.97 -5.23
CA ILE A 31 -2.46 -3.68 -5.05
C ILE A 31 -2.01 -2.68 -6.12
N LEU A 32 -0.71 -2.59 -6.39
CA LEU A 32 -0.17 -1.70 -7.41
C LEU A 32 -0.63 -2.09 -8.82
N ALA A 33 -0.63 -3.38 -9.16
CA ALA A 33 -1.11 -3.84 -10.47
C ALA A 33 -2.58 -3.48 -10.70
N ILE A 34 -3.41 -3.55 -9.66
CA ILE A 34 -4.81 -3.09 -9.71
C ILE A 34 -4.86 -1.56 -9.93
N GLY A 35 -4.07 -0.80 -9.16
CA GLY A 35 -3.99 0.65 -9.26
C GLY A 35 -3.55 1.15 -10.64
N GLN A 36 -2.53 0.53 -11.23
CA GLN A 36 -2.06 0.85 -12.59
C GLN A 36 -3.16 0.63 -13.63
N LYS A 37 -3.82 -0.53 -13.58
CA LYS A 37 -4.95 -0.84 -14.48
C LYS A 37 -6.08 0.19 -14.35
N GLN A 38 -6.36 0.69 -13.15
CA GLN A 38 -7.39 1.70 -12.92
C GLN A 38 -6.97 3.07 -13.45
N ILE A 39 -5.70 3.47 -13.24
CA ILE A 39 -5.15 4.72 -13.79
C ILE A 39 -5.23 4.69 -15.32
N GLU A 40 -4.83 3.59 -15.97
CA GLU A 40 -4.95 3.40 -17.42
C GLU A 40 -6.40 3.51 -17.90
N GLN A 41 -7.36 3.08 -17.08
CA GLN A 41 -8.80 3.19 -17.35
C GLN A 41 -9.39 4.57 -16.98
N GLY A 42 -8.58 5.52 -16.52
CA GLY A 42 -9.04 6.84 -16.04
C GLY A 42 -9.89 6.76 -14.75
N LYS A 43 -9.83 5.65 -14.02
CA LYS A 43 -10.55 5.41 -12.77
C LYS A 43 -9.71 5.90 -11.58
N TYR A 44 -9.68 7.21 -11.36
CA TYR A 44 -8.97 7.86 -10.24
C TYR A 44 -9.63 7.66 -8.86
N ARG A 45 -10.61 6.75 -8.72
CA ARG A 45 -11.53 6.68 -7.57
C ARG A 45 -11.01 5.92 -6.35
N ASP A 46 -9.95 5.13 -6.48
CA ASP A 46 -9.56 4.19 -5.42
C ASP A 46 -8.98 4.87 -4.16
N ALA A 47 -8.25 5.98 -4.30
CA ALA A 47 -7.73 6.70 -3.14
C ALA A 47 -8.85 7.30 -2.27
N ASP A 48 -9.95 7.76 -2.88
CA ASP A 48 -11.12 8.25 -2.15
C ASP A 48 -11.85 7.13 -1.42
N GLU A 49 -11.93 5.95 -2.03
CA GLU A 49 -12.52 4.76 -1.39
C GLU A 49 -11.68 4.25 -0.23
N ASP A 50 -10.35 4.22 -0.37
CA ASP A 50 -9.41 3.93 0.71
C ASP A 50 -9.63 4.88 1.89
N ILE A 51 -9.75 6.18 1.62
CA ILE A 51 -10.02 7.20 2.65
C ILE A 51 -11.38 6.95 3.32
N LYS A 52 -12.41 6.52 2.58
CA LYS A 52 -13.73 6.20 3.13
C LYS A 52 -13.67 4.97 4.04
N ASP A 53 -12.97 3.91 3.61
CA ASP A 53 -12.79 2.71 4.42
C ASP A 53 -11.95 2.99 5.67
N LEU A 54 -10.89 3.77 5.52
CA LEU A 54 -10.05 4.21 6.61
C LEU A 54 -10.85 5.06 7.60
N LYS A 55 -11.68 5.98 7.12
CA LYS A 55 -12.61 6.75 7.96
C LYS A 55 -13.50 5.84 8.79
N SER A 56 -14.20 4.91 8.15
CA SER A 56 -15.08 3.97 8.85
C SER A 56 -14.30 3.18 9.91
N TYR A 57 -13.14 2.63 9.55
CA TYR A 57 -12.29 1.91 10.49
C TYR A 57 -11.87 2.78 11.69
N VAL A 58 -11.31 3.97 11.44
CA VAL A 58 -10.78 4.82 12.51
C VAL A 58 -11.91 5.33 13.41
N GLN A 59 -13.05 5.72 12.83
CA GLN A 59 -14.17 6.20 13.63
C GLN A 59 -14.78 5.09 14.49
N THR A 60 -14.92 3.88 13.95
CA THR A 60 -15.47 2.73 14.69
C THR A 60 -14.56 2.29 15.83
N ASN A 61 -13.24 2.28 15.62
CA ASN A 61 -12.29 1.71 16.60
C ASN A 61 -11.68 2.75 17.55
N PHE A 62 -11.58 4.02 17.14
CA PHE A 62 -10.85 5.06 17.88
C PHE A 62 -11.62 6.39 17.99
N GLY A 63 -12.83 6.46 17.47
CA GLY A 63 -13.70 7.63 17.59
C GLY A 63 -13.43 8.76 16.59
N LYS A 64 -14.36 9.72 16.58
CA LYS A 64 -14.37 10.86 15.65
C LYS A 64 -13.19 11.82 15.82
N PRO A 65 -12.71 12.17 17.04
CA PRO A 65 -11.55 13.05 17.21
C PRO A 65 -10.29 12.48 16.55
N THR A 66 -10.04 11.18 16.75
CA THR A 66 -8.91 10.46 16.12
C THR A 66 -9.00 10.54 14.60
N TRP A 67 -10.19 10.32 14.03
CA TRP A 67 -10.38 10.48 12.59
C TRP A 67 -10.07 11.89 12.08
N LEU A 68 -10.46 12.93 12.82
CA LEU A 68 -10.16 14.31 12.41
C LEU A 68 -8.64 14.58 12.39
N ASN A 69 -7.91 14.07 13.38
CA ASN A 69 -6.46 14.16 13.40
C ASN A 69 -5.83 13.38 12.23
N THR A 70 -6.19 12.11 12.07
CA THR A 70 -5.74 11.24 10.97
C THR A 70 -6.00 11.87 9.60
N LYS A 71 -7.19 12.46 9.39
CA LYS A 71 -7.53 13.16 8.14
C LYS A 71 -6.63 14.38 7.91
N GLY A 72 -6.31 15.12 8.97
CA GLY A 72 -5.37 16.25 8.91
C GLY A 72 -3.98 15.81 8.47
N GLU A 73 -3.42 14.80 9.14
CA GLU A 73 -2.11 14.21 8.86
C GLU A 73 -1.99 13.68 7.43
N ILE A 74 -3.02 12.98 6.94
CA ILE A 74 -3.08 12.49 5.56
C ILE A 74 -3.12 13.64 4.56
N ARG A 75 -3.97 14.64 4.79
CA ARG A 75 -4.09 15.80 3.91
C ARG A 75 -2.77 16.55 3.80
N ASP A 76 -2.10 16.76 4.93
CA ASP A 76 -0.85 17.50 4.96
C ASP A 76 0.28 16.69 4.30
N ALA A 77 0.31 15.36 4.47
CA ALA A 77 1.21 14.49 3.72
C ALA A 77 0.96 14.51 2.20
N ILE A 78 -0.31 14.49 1.75
CA ILE A 78 -0.65 14.59 0.32
C ILE A 78 -0.17 15.91 -0.26
N LYS A 79 -0.31 17.04 0.47
CA LYS A 79 0.23 18.33 0.03
C LYS A 79 1.75 18.30 -0.09
N THR A 80 2.43 17.69 0.87
CA THR A 80 3.90 17.53 0.81
C THR A 80 4.31 16.70 -0.41
N ILE A 81 3.63 15.59 -0.69
CA ILE A 81 3.87 14.77 -1.89
C ILE A 81 3.65 15.58 -3.16
N ALA A 82 2.57 16.35 -3.24
CA ALA A 82 2.24 17.15 -4.41
C ALA A 82 3.29 18.24 -4.68
N SER A 83 3.88 18.84 -3.65
CA SER A 83 4.94 19.86 -3.79
C SER A 83 6.34 19.26 -3.95
N HIS A 84 6.59 18.10 -3.34
CA HIS A 84 7.88 17.42 -3.32
C HIS A 84 7.72 15.92 -3.56
N PRO A 85 7.46 15.47 -4.81
CA PRO A 85 7.20 14.06 -5.10
C PRO A 85 8.32 13.10 -4.64
N MET A 86 9.56 13.58 -4.56
CA MET A 86 10.71 12.75 -4.18
C MET A 86 10.94 12.65 -2.66
N VAL A 87 10.08 13.28 -1.83
CA VAL A 87 10.25 13.32 -0.36
C VAL A 87 10.11 11.95 0.32
N GLY A 88 9.36 11.02 -0.29
CA GLY A 88 9.15 9.68 0.22
C GLY A 88 10.31 8.73 -0.07
N ASN A 89 10.56 7.81 0.87
CA ASN A 89 11.55 6.75 0.75
C ASN A 89 11.00 5.57 -0.08
N ILE A 90 11.87 4.70 -0.57
CA ILE A 90 11.44 3.46 -1.22
C ILE A 90 10.86 2.52 -0.15
N PRO A 91 9.71 1.86 -0.39
CA PRO A 91 9.24 0.75 0.44
C PRO A 91 10.29 -0.35 0.55
N PRO A 92 10.60 -0.89 1.75
CA PRO A 92 11.56 -1.99 1.88
C PRO A 92 11.16 -3.22 1.04
N GLU A 93 9.85 -3.45 0.84
CA GLU A 93 9.30 -4.48 -0.04
C GLU A 93 9.74 -4.32 -1.51
N PHE A 94 10.16 -3.12 -1.90
CA PHE A 94 10.53 -2.74 -3.25
C PHE A 94 12.02 -2.50 -3.45
N GLU A 95 12.78 -2.28 -2.38
CA GLU A 95 14.24 -2.16 -2.45
C GLU A 95 14.86 -3.42 -3.04
N ALA A 96 14.45 -4.61 -2.57
CA ALA A 96 14.95 -5.89 -3.07
C ALA A 96 14.63 -6.15 -4.55
N LEU A 97 13.60 -5.49 -5.08
CA LEU A 97 13.14 -5.60 -6.47
C LEU A 97 13.63 -4.44 -7.36
N ASN A 98 14.40 -3.50 -6.79
CA ASN A 98 14.87 -2.29 -7.44
C ASN A 98 13.74 -1.44 -8.07
N LEU A 99 12.53 -1.46 -7.47
CA LEU A 99 11.37 -0.70 -7.94
C LEU A 99 11.41 0.74 -7.37
N THR A 100 12.37 1.52 -7.85
CA THR A 100 12.70 2.87 -7.34
C THR A 100 11.67 3.96 -7.67
N GLN A 101 10.71 3.67 -8.56
CA GLN A 101 9.63 4.60 -8.91
C GLN A 101 8.55 4.69 -7.82
N TYR A 102 8.46 3.70 -6.93
CA TYR A 102 7.51 3.70 -5.84
C TYR A 102 8.11 4.29 -4.58
N ARG A 103 7.31 5.08 -3.88
CA ARG A 103 7.68 5.81 -2.69
C ARG A 103 6.64 5.62 -1.60
N GLN A 104 7.08 5.78 -0.36
CA GLN A 104 6.22 5.80 0.81
C GLN A 104 6.51 7.01 1.70
N ILE A 105 5.45 7.45 2.38
CA ILE A 105 5.53 8.32 3.54
C ILE A 105 4.73 7.68 4.68
N LEU A 106 5.30 7.72 5.88
CA LEU A 106 4.61 7.41 7.12
C LEU A 106 4.15 8.72 7.78
N THR A 107 2.86 8.83 8.08
CA THR A 107 2.27 10.03 8.70
C THR A 107 1.28 9.61 9.79
N GLY A 108 1.60 9.95 11.05
CA GLY A 108 0.91 9.38 12.21
C GLY A 108 0.95 7.84 12.17
N LEU A 109 -0.24 7.22 12.21
CA LEU A 109 -0.40 5.77 12.08
C LEU A 109 -0.76 5.34 10.66
N ASN A 110 -0.51 6.19 9.66
CA ASN A 110 -0.86 5.93 8.28
C ASN A 110 0.40 5.72 7.43
N ARG A 111 0.25 4.93 6.38
CA ARG A 111 1.22 4.71 5.32
C ARG A 111 0.58 5.11 4.00
N ILE A 112 1.25 5.99 3.27
CA ILE A 112 0.85 6.40 1.92
C ILE A 112 1.88 5.83 0.97
N ILE A 113 1.44 5.07 -0.04
CA ILE A 113 2.30 4.51 -1.09
C ILE A 113 1.88 5.15 -2.41
N TYR A 114 2.86 5.67 -3.14
CA TYR A 114 2.64 6.41 -4.36
C TYR A 114 3.76 6.16 -5.38
N GLU A 115 3.49 6.48 -6.64
CA GLU A 115 4.44 6.32 -7.74
C GLU A 115 4.84 7.69 -8.31
N THR A 116 6.11 7.83 -8.64
CA THR A 116 6.67 8.96 -9.38
C THR A 116 7.26 8.43 -10.69
N PRO A 117 6.50 8.43 -11.81
CA PRO A 117 7.01 7.95 -13.08
C PRO A 117 8.24 8.76 -13.54
N ALA A 118 9.17 8.09 -14.22
CA ALA A 118 10.38 8.74 -14.71
C ALA A 118 10.04 9.93 -15.62
N GLY A 119 10.63 11.10 -15.32
CA GLY A 119 10.36 12.33 -16.07
C GLY A 119 9.02 13.02 -15.78
N SER A 120 8.23 12.51 -14.82
CA SER A 120 6.97 13.12 -14.39
C SER A 120 7.17 14.05 -13.18
N THR A 121 6.41 15.14 -13.13
CA THR A 121 6.24 15.97 -11.92
C THR A 121 5.02 15.56 -11.10
N VAL A 122 4.21 14.61 -11.60
CA VAL A 122 2.99 14.12 -10.98
C VAL A 122 3.28 12.86 -10.19
N ALA A 123 2.79 12.84 -8.95
CA ALA A 123 2.75 11.68 -8.08
C ALA A 123 1.36 11.01 -8.13
N TYR A 124 1.32 9.69 -8.26
CA TYR A 124 0.09 8.90 -8.26
C TYR A 124 -0.02 8.14 -6.94
N VAL A 125 -0.97 8.52 -6.09
CA VAL A 125 -1.22 7.82 -4.83
C VAL A 125 -1.94 6.51 -5.13
N HIS A 126 -1.28 5.39 -4.81
CA HIS A 126 -1.81 4.05 -5.01
C HIS A 126 -2.54 3.53 -3.77
N VAL A 127 -2.08 3.89 -2.56
CA VAL A 127 -2.61 3.36 -1.29
C VAL A 127 -2.54 4.40 -0.19
N ILE A 128 -3.61 4.48 0.61
CA ILE A 128 -3.59 5.13 1.94
C ILE A 128 -4.16 4.14 2.96
N CYS A 129 -3.33 3.67 3.88
CA CYS A 129 -3.76 2.70 4.88
C CYS A 129 -3.26 3.02 6.29
N ASP A 130 -3.98 2.55 7.30
CA ASP A 130 -3.51 2.54 8.68
C ASP A 130 -2.50 1.39 8.86
N GLN A 131 -1.34 1.66 9.44
CA GLN A 131 -0.25 0.70 9.62
C GLN A 131 -0.63 -0.47 10.54
N ARG A 132 -1.63 -0.30 11.40
CA ARG A 132 -2.15 -1.37 12.26
C ARG A 132 -3.07 -2.31 11.50
N ARG A 133 -3.49 -1.94 10.29
CA ARG A 133 -4.30 -2.81 9.43
C ARG A 133 -3.40 -3.68 8.58
N ASP A 134 -3.79 -4.93 8.49
CA ASP A 134 -3.19 -5.89 7.59
C ASP A 134 -3.41 -5.50 6.11
N LEU A 135 -2.32 -5.44 5.34
CA LEU A 135 -2.32 -5.14 3.91
C LEU A 135 -3.09 -6.19 3.09
N LYS A 136 -3.14 -7.46 3.52
CA LYS A 136 -3.96 -8.49 2.86
C LYS A 136 -5.45 -8.19 2.97
N THR A 137 -5.89 -7.69 4.12
CA THR A 137 -7.27 -7.22 4.30
C THR A 137 -7.61 -6.07 3.36
N LEU A 138 -6.68 -5.13 3.15
CA LEU A 138 -6.85 -4.05 2.17
C LEU A 138 -6.96 -4.61 0.73
N LEU A 139 -6.02 -5.47 0.34
CA LEU A 139 -6.01 -6.11 -0.97
C LEU A 139 -7.30 -6.89 -1.24
N THR A 140 -7.76 -7.69 -0.27
CA THR A 140 -8.97 -8.50 -0.41
C THR A 140 -10.18 -7.62 -0.68
N ARG A 141 -10.31 -6.49 0.01
CA ARG A 141 -11.40 -5.53 -0.23
C ARG A 141 -11.35 -4.92 -1.62
N ARG A 142 -10.16 -4.56 -2.12
CA ARG A 142 -10.01 -4.04 -3.49
C ARG A 142 -10.36 -5.08 -4.54
N LEU A 143 -9.93 -6.34 -4.35
CA LEU A 143 -10.26 -7.44 -5.26
C LEU A 143 -11.76 -7.73 -5.31
N LEU A 144 -12.47 -7.64 -4.19
CA LEU A 144 -13.94 -7.83 -4.13
C LEU A 144 -14.74 -6.69 -4.77
N ARG A 145 -14.09 -5.56 -5.07
CA ARG A 145 -14.72 -4.36 -5.65
C ARG A 145 -14.34 -4.13 -7.12
N GLY A 146 -13.44 -4.96 -7.67
CA GLY A 146 -12.90 -4.86 -9.03
C GLY A 146 -13.84 -5.36 -10.12
#